data_AF-A0A232EKM8-F1
#
_entry.id   AF-A0A232EKM8-F1
#
_cell.length_a   1.000
_cell.length_b   1.000
_cell.length_c   1.000
_cell.angle_alpha   90.00
_cell.angle_beta   90.00
_cell.angle_gamma   90.00
#
_symmetry.space_group_name_H-M   'P 1'
#
loop_
_entity.id
_entity.type
_entity.pdbx_description
1 polymer ?
#
loop_
_entity_poly.entity_id
_entity_poly.type
_entity_poly.pdbx_seq_one_letter_code
_entity_poly.pdbx_strand_id
1 'polypeptide(L)'
;MPNISKAFEALVNSSIPEHCIKNKIIPNDQYSFKFKHSTVHAINRFLRDTTKHLNNHEMVAASLINLEKAFDSVWLKGLFYKLIKKEFPSRLIWTMLQNRRFFVVSNTTQSTKLFNIQEGLQQGTVNSPLLFNIYNSDILNLLELNCNNTYSIAFADDLLVYFAGKYPIKIQNTLETLVNKINNYYTKWNLKINAQKCETILIRLPIDRLNIREKSNWRNFEIKIQQNNESYEALAEILVAIRK
;
A
#
# COMPACT_ATOMS: atom_id res chain seq x y z
N MET A 1 -4.47 19.62 18.07
CA MET A 1 -5.61 19.03 18.82
C MET A 1 -5.36 19.13 20.31
N PRO A 2 -6.38 19.42 21.13
CA PRO A 2 -6.28 19.48 22.58
C PRO A 2 -5.92 18.10 23.18
N ASN A 3 -5.14 18.09 24.26
CA ASN A 3 -4.56 16.89 24.87
C ASN A 3 -5.60 15.85 25.31
N ILE A 4 -6.78 16.30 25.75
CA ILE A 4 -7.89 15.42 26.18
C ILE A 4 -8.44 14.57 25.02
N SER A 5 -8.56 15.16 23.83
CA SER A 5 -9.03 14.43 22.64
C SER A 5 -8.06 13.32 22.24
N LYS A 6 -6.75 13.55 22.41
CA LYS A 6 -5.73 12.52 22.15
C LYS A 6 -5.77 11.40 23.18
N ALA A 7 -6.01 11.71 24.45
CA ALA A 7 -6.16 10.71 25.51
C ALA A 7 -7.39 9.83 25.27
N PHE A 8 -8.52 10.42 24.90
CA PHE A 8 -9.72 9.67 24.53
C PHE A 8 -9.50 8.80 23.29
N GLU A 9 -8.88 9.36 22.24
CA GLU A 9 -8.47 8.62 21.04
C GLU A 9 -7.59 7.41 21.37
N ALA A 10 -6.60 7.59 22.25
CA ALA A 10 -5.71 6.52 22.70
C ALA A 10 -6.45 5.41 23.47
N LEU A 11 -7.40 5.77 24.34
CA LEU A 11 -8.23 4.80 25.05
C LEU A 11 -9.08 3.98 24.08
N VAL A 12 -9.75 4.61 23.11
CA VAL A 12 -10.53 3.90 22.10
C VAL A 12 -9.62 2.99 21.24
N ASN A 13 -8.44 3.47 20.88
CA ASN A 13 -7.47 2.68 20.12
C ASN A 13 -6.87 1.52 20.91
N SER A 14 -6.91 1.51 22.24
CA SER A 14 -6.35 0.39 23.00
C SER A 14 -7.07 -0.94 22.71
N SER A 15 -8.38 -0.89 22.45
CA SER A 15 -9.22 -2.09 22.25
C SER A 15 -9.29 -2.55 20.78
N ILE A 16 -8.99 -1.66 19.83
CA ILE A 16 -9.10 -1.94 18.39
C ILE A 16 -8.08 -2.99 17.91
N PRO A 17 -6.78 -2.94 18.30
CA PRO A 17 -5.77 -3.93 17.91
C PRO A 17 -6.11 -5.35 18.35
N GLU A 18 -6.64 -5.54 19.56
CA GLU A 18 -7.04 -6.86 20.06
C GLU A 18 -8.17 -7.46 19.20
N HIS A 19 -9.18 -6.65 18.85
CA HIS A 19 -10.24 -7.06 17.92
C HIS A 19 -9.69 -7.38 16.52
N CYS A 20 -8.76 -6.56 16.00
CA CYS A 20 -8.09 -6.81 14.73
C CYS A 20 -7.35 -8.15 14.71
N ILE A 21 -6.65 -8.50 15.80
CA ILE A 21 -5.90 -9.74 15.94
C ILE A 21 -6.86 -10.93 16.05
N LYS A 22 -7.87 -10.83 16.93
CA LYS A 22 -8.86 -11.91 17.17
C LYS A 22 -9.60 -12.30 15.89
N ASN A 23 -10.01 -11.31 15.10
CA ASN A 23 -10.81 -11.51 13.90
C ASN A 23 -9.97 -11.58 12.60
N LYS A 24 -8.64 -11.63 12.71
CA LYS A 24 -7.69 -11.68 11.58
C LYS A 24 -7.97 -10.62 10.50
N ILE A 25 -8.34 -9.42 10.95
CA ILE A 25 -8.80 -8.34 10.07
C ILE A 25 -7.63 -7.73 9.29
N ILE A 26 -6.47 -7.58 9.94
CA ILE A 26 -5.25 -7.00 9.37
C ILE A 26 -4.28 -8.13 9.02
N PRO A 27 -4.01 -8.38 7.72
CA PRO A 27 -3.10 -9.43 7.27
C PRO A 27 -1.69 -9.30 7.88
N ASN A 28 -0.96 -10.41 7.94
CA ASN A 28 0.42 -10.43 8.46
C ASN A 28 1.40 -9.67 7.58
N ASP A 29 1.02 -9.45 6.32
CA ASP A 29 1.81 -8.77 5.29
C ASP A 29 1.69 -7.24 5.37
N GLN A 30 0.91 -6.74 6.32
CA GLN A 30 0.80 -5.33 6.66
C GLN A 30 1.65 -5.04 7.90
N TYR A 31 2.76 -4.33 7.68
CA TYR A 31 3.80 -4.12 8.69
C TYR A 31 3.67 -2.77 9.44
N SER A 32 2.84 -1.85 8.94
CA SER A 32 2.61 -0.57 9.60
C SER A 32 1.67 -0.70 10.80
N PHE A 33 1.96 0.04 11.87
CA PHE A 33 1.10 0.19 13.07
C PHE A 33 0.67 -1.13 13.75
N LYS A 34 1.43 -2.22 13.54
CA LYS A 34 1.37 -3.43 14.38
C LYS A 34 2.45 -3.35 15.46
N PHE A 35 2.06 -3.65 16.70
CA PHE A 35 3.00 -3.78 17.81
C PHE A 35 4.10 -4.79 17.43
N LYS A 36 5.38 -4.38 17.51
CA LYS A 36 6.59 -5.16 17.15
C LYS A 36 6.87 -5.39 15.65
N HIS A 37 6.18 -4.74 14.73
CA HIS A 37 6.55 -4.75 13.30
C HIS A 37 7.25 -3.45 12.91
N SER A 38 8.37 -3.55 12.21
CA SER A 38 9.15 -2.41 11.71
C SER A 38 9.37 -2.51 10.20
N THR A 39 9.73 -1.40 9.57
CA THR A 39 10.22 -1.35 8.17
C THR A 39 11.32 -2.38 7.91
N VAL A 40 12.16 -2.66 8.91
CA VAL A 40 13.21 -3.69 8.82
C VAL A 40 12.63 -5.08 8.55
N HIS A 41 11.48 -5.43 9.13
CA HIS A 41 10.84 -6.73 8.89
C HIS A 41 10.28 -6.85 7.47
N ALA A 42 9.70 -5.76 6.96
CA ALA A 42 9.23 -5.66 5.58
C ALA A 42 10.39 -5.84 4.59
N ILE A 43 11.48 -5.11 4.78
CA ILE A 43 12.68 -5.19 3.95
C ILE A 43 13.32 -6.59 4.03
N ASN A 44 13.48 -7.14 5.23
CA ASN A 44 14.07 -8.47 5.41
C ASN A 44 13.24 -9.56 4.73
N ARG A 45 11.91 -9.45 4.77
CA ARG A 45 11.04 -10.37 4.03
C ARG A 45 11.28 -10.25 2.53
N PHE A 46 11.23 -9.03 1.99
CA PHE A 46 11.45 -8.80 0.57
C PHE A 46 12.81 -9.34 0.11
N LEU A 47 13.87 -9.08 0.88
CA LEU A 47 15.23 -9.58 0.61
C LEU A 47 15.31 -11.10 0.67
N ARG A 48 14.69 -11.73 1.68
CA ARG A 48 14.66 -13.18 1.82
C ARG A 48 13.96 -13.83 0.63
N ASP A 49 12.77 -13.33 0.28
CA ASP A 49 11.95 -13.89 -0.79
C ASP A 49 12.67 -13.69 -2.15
N THR A 50 13.25 -12.51 -2.37
CA THR A 50 14.10 -12.22 -3.55
C THR A 50 15.31 -13.14 -3.64
N THR A 51 16.09 -13.27 -2.57
CA THR A 51 17.29 -14.12 -2.54
C THR A 51 16.95 -15.58 -2.81
N LYS A 52 15.83 -16.07 -2.27
CA LYS A 52 15.33 -17.43 -2.52
C LYS A 52 15.07 -17.66 -4.01
N HIS A 53 14.39 -16.74 -4.68
CA HIS A 53 14.09 -16.86 -6.10
C HIS A 53 15.33 -16.70 -6.99
N LEU A 54 16.22 -15.77 -6.66
CA LEU A 54 17.50 -15.63 -7.37
C LEU A 54 18.37 -16.90 -7.26
N ASN A 55 18.37 -17.58 -6.11
CA ASN A 55 19.07 -18.86 -5.93
C ASN A 55 18.49 -19.97 -6.81
N ASN A 56 17.21 -19.89 -7.18
CA ASN A 56 16.56 -20.82 -8.10
C ASN A 56 16.69 -20.42 -9.58
N HIS A 57 17.57 -19.46 -9.88
CA HIS A 57 17.73 -18.86 -11.22
C HIS A 57 16.44 -18.23 -11.76
N GLU A 58 15.60 -17.72 -10.86
CA GLU A 58 14.42 -16.93 -11.19
C GLU A 58 14.71 -15.44 -11.00
N MET A 59 13.85 -14.61 -11.57
CA MET A 59 13.88 -13.16 -11.46
C MET A 59 12.70 -12.69 -10.63
N VAL A 60 12.82 -11.51 -10.06
CA VAL A 60 11.77 -10.87 -9.27
C VAL A 60 11.52 -9.50 -9.84
N ALA A 61 10.32 -9.25 -10.33
CA ALA A 61 9.87 -7.89 -10.63
C ALA A 61 9.01 -7.39 -9.48
N ALA A 62 9.28 -6.18 -9.01
CA ALA A 62 8.56 -5.51 -7.94
C ALA A 62 8.05 -4.17 -8.43
N SER A 63 6.85 -3.80 -8.01
CA SER A 63 6.25 -2.49 -8.23
C SER A 63 5.89 -1.88 -6.88
N LEU A 64 6.46 -0.72 -6.61
CA LEU A 64 6.15 0.11 -5.46
C LEU A 64 5.01 1.06 -5.86
N ILE A 65 3.84 0.82 -5.27
CA ILE A 65 2.63 1.58 -5.53
C ILE A 65 2.50 2.64 -4.46
N ASN A 66 2.42 3.89 -4.90
CA ASN A 66 2.22 5.06 -4.05
C ASN A 66 0.84 5.68 -4.29
N LEU A 67 0.16 6.11 -3.22
CA LEU A 67 -1.17 6.70 -3.28
C LEU A 67 -1.12 8.24 -3.23
N GLU A 68 -1.94 8.91 -4.03
CA GLU A 68 -2.10 10.36 -3.96
C GLU A 68 -2.89 10.77 -2.72
N LYS A 69 -2.21 11.49 -1.81
CA LYS A 69 -2.81 12.05 -0.58
C LYS A 69 -3.63 11.00 0.17
N ALA A 70 -3.04 9.84 0.42
CA ALA A 70 -3.73 8.63 0.86
C ALA A 70 -4.69 8.85 2.04
N PHE A 71 -4.26 9.59 3.07
CA PHE A 71 -5.08 9.92 4.23
C PHE A 71 -6.21 10.90 3.89
N ASP A 72 -5.94 11.93 3.10
CA ASP A 72 -6.91 12.97 2.77
C ASP A 72 -8.00 12.47 1.79
N SER A 73 -7.69 11.43 1.01
CA SER A 73 -8.58 10.84 0.00
C SER A 73 -9.50 9.75 0.55
N VAL A 74 -9.40 9.40 1.84
CA VAL A 74 -10.22 8.30 2.41
C VAL A 74 -11.71 8.64 2.35
N TRP A 75 -12.46 7.82 1.62
CA TRP A 75 -13.91 7.91 1.58
C TRP A 75 -14.54 7.47 2.91
N LEU A 76 -14.93 8.45 3.74
CA LEU A 76 -15.42 8.19 5.10
C LEU A 76 -16.63 7.24 5.11
N LYS A 77 -17.60 7.40 4.20
CA LYS A 77 -18.75 6.48 4.14
C LYS A 77 -18.34 5.04 3.80
N GLY A 78 -17.36 4.87 2.91
CA GLY A 78 -16.79 3.57 2.56
C GLY A 78 -16.04 2.94 3.74
N LEU A 79 -15.26 3.73 4.47
CA LEU A 79 -14.62 3.28 5.72
C LEU A 79 -15.67 2.80 6.73
N PHE A 80 -16.77 3.53 6.86
CA PHE A 80 -17.89 3.17 7.74
C PHE A 80 -18.51 1.83 7.38
N TYR A 81 -18.80 1.64 6.11
CA TYR A 81 -19.30 0.37 5.60
C TYR A 81 -18.36 -0.80 5.95
N LYS A 82 -17.03 -0.62 5.78
CA LYS A 82 -16.05 -1.64 6.14
C LYS A 82 -16.01 -1.92 7.64
N LEU A 83 -16.09 -0.89 8.49
CA LEU A 83 -16.08 -1.02 9.94
C LEU A 83 -17.30 -1.82 10.43
N ILE A 84 -18.49 -1.55 9.89
CA ILE A 84 -19.71 -2.30 10.21
C ILE A 84 -19.55 -3.76 9.79
N LYS A 85 -19.08 -4.00 8.56
CA LYS A 85 -18.87 -5.37 8.04
C LYS A 85 -17.86 -6.18 8.87
N LYS A 86 -16.89 -5.52 9.49
CA LYS A 86 -15.84 -6.12 10.34
C LYS A 86 -16.21 -6.09 11.84
N GLU A 87 -17.47 -5.81 12.16
CA GLU A 87 -18.03 -5.84 13.52
C GLU A 87 -17.32 -4.91 14.52
N PHE A 88 -16.77 -3.78 14.04
CA PHE A 88 -16.25 -2.75 14.93
C PHE A 88 -17.38 -1.93 15.57
N PRO A 89 -17.13 -1.29 16.73
CA PRO A 89 -18.04 -0.30 17.32
C PRO A 89 -18.05 0.99 16.47
N SER A 90 -18.70 0.90 15.30
CA SER A 90 -18.70 1.92 14.25
C SER A 90 -19.24 3.26 14.74
N ARG A 91 -20.29 3.25 15.58
CA ARG A 91 -20.92 4.47 16.11
C ARG A 91 -19.94 5.36 16.89
N LEU A 92 -19.04 4.77 17.68
CA LEU A 92 -18.04 5.51 18.45
C LEU A 92 -17.02 6.15 17.51
N ILE A 93 -16.48 5.37 16.56
CA ILE A 93 -15.55 5.85 15.55
C ILE A 93 -16.20 6.96 14.68
N TRP A 94 -17.52 6.91 14.44
CA TRP A 94 -18.24 7.88 13.62
C TRP A 94 -18.24 9.24 14.26
N THR A 95 -18.59 9.29 15.55
CA THR A 95 -18.61 10.53 16.31
C THR A 95 -17.24 11.19 16.39
N MET A 96 -16.17 10.40 16.28
CA MET A 96 -14.81 10.92 16.26
C MET A 96 -14.44 11.51 14.90
N LEU A 97 -15.00 11.04 13.78
CA LEU A 97 -14.61 11.44 12.43
C LEU A 97 -15.56 12.47 11.78
N GLN A 98 -16.83 12.49 12.19
CA GLN A 98 -17.85 13.37 11.60
C GLN A 98 -17.73 14.83 12.00
N ASN A 99 -18.30 15.69 11.15
CA ASN A 99 -18.53 17.12 11.40
C ASN A 99 -17.30 17.91 11.86
N ARG A 100 -16.10 17.39 11.56
CA ARG A 100 -14.86 18.09 11.84
C ARG A 100 -14.75 19.28 10.89
N ARG A 101 -14.48 20.44 11.47
CA ARG A 101 -14.24 21.69 10.76
C ARG A 101 -12.82 22.13 11.04
N PHE A 102 -12.19 22.78 10.06
CA PHE A 102 -10.89 23.39 10.23
C PHE A 102 -10.88 24.81 9.67
N PHE A 103 -9.90 25.57 10.13
CA PHE A 103 -9.55 26.88 9.60
C PHE A 103 -8.02 26.90 9.46
N VAL A 104 -7.51 27.72 8.55
CA VAL A 104 -6.07 27.81 8.29
C VAL A 104 -5.51 29.00 9.04
N VAL A 105 -4.37 28.81 9.72
CA VAL A 105 -3.63 29.89 10.36
C VAL A 105 -2.26 29.98 9.69
N SER A 106 -1.91 31.18 9.22
CA SER A 106 -0.56 31.51 8.72
C SER A 106 -0.05 32.71 9.50
N ASN A 107 0.97 32.49 10.33
CA ASN A 107 1.53 33.47 11.26
C ASN A 107 0.43 34.10 12.15
N THR A 108 0.12 35.38 11.93
CA THR A 108 -0.90 36.15 12.67
C THR A 108 -2.27 36.19 11.98
N THR A 109 -2.38 35.59 10.78
CA THR A 109 -3.61 35.64 9.98
C THR A 109 -4.36 34.32 10.04
N GLN A 110 -5.66 34.41 10.32
CA GLN A 110 -6.58 33.27 10.35
C GLN A 110 -7.55 33.36 9.18
N SER A 111 -7.89 32.23 8.57
CA SER A 111 -8.94 32.18 7.55
C SER A 111 -10.27 32.57 8.17
N THR A 112 -10.98 33.50 7.53
CA THR A 112 -12.31 33.95 7.94
C THR A 112 -13.39 32.86 7.79
N LYS A 113 -13.12 31.88 6.93
CA LYS A 113 -14.03 30.75 6.66
C LYS A 113 -13.66 29.51 7.45
N LEU A 114 -14.67 28.83 7.96
CA LEU A 114 -14.58 27.46 8.47
C LEU A 114 -14.82 26.50 7.30
N PHE A 115 -13.91 25.55 7.12
CA PHE A 115 -13.99 24.51 6.11
C PHE A 115 -14.49 23.21 6.73
N ASN A 116 -15.42 22.53 6.07
CA ASN A 116 -15.90 21.21 6.49
C ASN A 116 -15.03 20.11 5.88
N ILE A 117 -14.73 19.09 6.66
CA ILE A 117 -14.05 17.88 6.17
C ILE A 117 -15.12 16.89 5.74
N GLN A 118 -15.22 16.68 4.42
CA GLN A 118 -16.18 15.75 3.82
C GLN A 118 -15.57 14.37 3.61
N GLU A 119 -14.28 14.32 3.30
CA GLU A 119 -13.49 13.11 3.07
C GLU A 119 -12.12 13.26 3.74
N GLY A 120 -11.48 12.12 3.97
CA GLY A 120 -10.14 12.06 4.54
C GLY A 120 -10.10 11.83 6.05
N LEU A 121 -9.02 11.18 6.46
CA LEU A 121 -8.61 11.00 7.84
C LEU A 121 -7.66 12.13 8.21
N GLN A 122 -7.89 12.77 9.36
CA GLN A 122 -7.02 13.86 9.80
C GLN A 122 -5.62 13.36 10.14
N GLN A 123 -4.60 13.93 9.50
CA GLN A 123 -3.22 13.62 9.84
C GLN A 123 -2.90 14.10 11.26
N GLY A 124 -2.12 13.30 12.01
CA GLY A 124 -1.72 13.63 13.38
C GLY A 124 -2.74 13.29 14.48
N THR A 125 -3.86 12.66 14.14
CA THR A 125 -4.70 11.96 15.13
C THR A 125 -4.10 10.60 15.45
N VAL A 126 -4.38 10.06 16.65
CA VAL A 126 -3.84 8.75 17.05
C VAL A 126 -4.53 7.63 16.24
N ASN A 127 -5.77 7.84 15.81
CA ASN A 127 -6.61 6.80 15.19
C ASN A 127 -6.44 6.69 13.67
N SER A 128 -6.08 7.79 13.00
CA SER A 128 -5.99 7.83 11.53
C SER A 128 -5.13 6.72 10.94
N PRO A 129 -3.92 6.42 11.46
CA PRO A 129 -3.10 5.35 10.87
C PRO A 129 -3.73 3.96 10.97
N LEU A 130 -4.38 3.65 12.10
CA LEU A 130 -5.07 2.38 12.30
C LEU A 130 -6.32 2.25 11.42
N LEU A 131 -7.09 3.32 11.30
CA LEU A 131 -8.27 3.37 10.44
C LEU A 131 -7.90 3.24 8.96
N PHE A 132 -6.81 3.89 8.52
CA PHE A 132 -6.29 3.71 7.18
C PHE A 132 -5.86 2.26 6.93
N ASN A 133 -5.19 1.64 7.90
CA ASN A 133 -4.81 0.24 7.82
C ASN A 133 -6.03 -0.68 7.66
N ILE A 134 -7.09 -0.46 8.44
CA ILE A 134 -8.35 -1.23 8.32
C ILE A 134 -8.99 -0.98 6.94
N TYR A 135 -8.97 0.26 6.47
CA TYR A 135 -9.48 0.62 5.15
C TYR A 135 -8.77 -0.15 4.02
N ASN A 136 -7.45 -0.23 4.10
CA ASN A 136 -6.63 -0.88 3.08
C ASN A 136 -6.57 -2.40 3.20
N SER A 137 -6.87 -2.96 4.38
CA SER A 137 -6.70 -4.40 4.68
C SER A 137 -7.30 -5.38 3.67
N ASP A 138 -8.43 -5.05 3.04
CA ASP A 138 -9.09 -5.96 2.12
C ASP A 138 -8.32 -6.18 0.82
N ILE A 139 -7.47 -5.24 0.37
CA ILE A 139 -6.75 -5.38 -0.91
C ILE A 139 -5.79 -6.57 -0.89
N LEU A 140 -5.13 -6.78 0.26
CA LEU A 140 -4.18 -7.85 0.49
C LEU A 140 -4.86 -9.22 0.42
N ASN A 141 -6.11 -9.32 0.90
CA ASN A 141 -6.87 -10.57 0.91
C ASN A 141 -7.59 -10.83 -0.42
N LEU A 142 -8.15 -9.80 -1.06
CA LEU A 142 -9.01 -9.94 -2.24
C LEU A 142 -8.25 -10.30 -3.52
N LEU A 143 -6.97 -9.94 -3.59
CA LEU A 143 -6.15 -10.17 -4.78
C LEU A 143 -5.29 -11.43 -4.68
N GLU A 144 -5.56 -12.28 -3.67
CA GLU A 144 -4.77 -13.47 -3.35
C GLU A 144 -3.26 -13.16 -3.32
N LEU A 145 -2.91 -11.96 -2.86
CA LEU A 145 -1.52 -11.58 -2.74
C LEU A 145 -0.85 -12.53 -1.73
N ASN A 146 0.34 -13.03 -2.05
CA ASN A 146 1.05 -14.10 -1.34
C ASN A 146 0.66 -15.55 -1.73
N CYS A 147 0.10 -15.77 -2.92
CA CYS A 147 0.00 -17.09 -3.55
C CYS A 147 0.65 -17.12 -4.95
N ASN A 148 0.94 -18.31 -5.47
CA ASN A 148 1.43 -18.53 -6.85
C ASN A 148 2.62 -17.63 -7.25
N ASN A 149 3.64 -17.52 -6.39
CA ASN A 149 4.81 -16.64 -6.56
C ASN A 149 4.51 -15.13 -6.68
N THR A 150 3.29 -14.72 -6.34
CA THR A 150 2.92 -13.32 -6.16
C THR A 150 3.03 -12.99 -4.69
N TYR A 151 3.58 -11.82 -4.37
CA TYR A 151 3.80 -11.39 -3.01
C TYR A 151 3.41 -9.92 -2.84
N SER A 152 3.07 -9.54 -1.62
CA SER A 152 2.79 -8.16 -1.27
C SER A 152 3.33 -7.81 0.10
N ILE A 153 3.78 -6.58 0.26
CA ILE A 153 4.17 -5.99 1.53
C ILE A 153 3.54 -4.60 1.59
N ALA A 154 2.65 -4.38 2.57
CA ALA A 154 2.04 -3.08 2.80
C ALA A 154 2.69 -2.39 4.01
N PHE A 155 2.99 -1.11 3.85
CA PHE A 155 3.47 -0.25 4.92
C PHE A 155 2.77 1.12 4.83
N ALA A 156 1.73 1.30 5.65
CA ALA A 156 0.88 2.49 5.63
C ALA A 156 0.29 2.68 4.23
N ASP A 157 0.58 3.81 3.58
CA ASP A 157 0.18 4.18 2.24
C ASP A 157 1.03 3.56 1.12
N ASP A 158 2.23 3.06 1.45
CA ASP A 158 3.09 2.36 0.50
C ASP A 158 2.67 0.89 0.37
N LEU A 159 2.52 0.42 -0.88
CA LEU A 159 2.25 -0.97 -1.19
C LEU A 159 3.30 -1.49 -2.17
N LEU A 160 4.15 -2.40 -1.71
CA LEU A 160 5.07 -3.15 -2.57
C LEU A 160 4.39 -4.44 -3.01
N VAL A 161 4.30 -4.65 -4.31
CA VAL A 161 3.86 -5.93 -4.89
C VAL A 161 4.92 -6.48 -5.81
N TYR A 162 5.15 -7.79 -5.76
CA TYR A 162 6.19 -8.40 -6.57
C TYR A 162 5.82 -9.80 -7.01
N PHE A 163 6.35 -10.19 -8.15
CA PHE A 163 6.15 -11.49 -8.74
C PHE A 163 7.50 -12.11 -9.13
N ALA A 164 7.67 -13.39 -8.79
CA ALA A 164 8.86 -14.14 -9.11
C ALA A 164 8.62 -15.17 -10.22
N GLY A 165 9.51 -15.21 -11.20
CA GLY A 165 9.42 -16.16 -12.30
C GLY A 165 10.67 -16.22 -13.18
N LYS A 166 10.69 -17.18 -14.12
CA LYS A 166 11.83 -17.38 -15.04
C LYS A 166 11.76 -16.56 -16.32
N TYR A 167 10.55 -16.26 -16.78
CA TYR A 167 10.34 -15.66 -18.10
C TYR A 167 9.92 -14.20 -17.96
N PRO A 168 10.70 -13.23 -18.50
CA PRO A 168 10.44 -11.80 -18.30
C PRO A 168 9.08 -11.36 -18.81
N ILE A 169 8.67 -11.84 -19.98
CA ILE A 169 7.37 -11.50 -20.58
C ILE A 169 6.22 -11.96 -19.67
N LYS A 170 6.33 -13.17 -19.10
CA LYS A 170 5.34 -13.66 -18.14
C LYS A 170 5.33 -12.81 -16.88
N ILE A 171 6.50 -12.45 -16.37
CA ILE A 171 6.65 -11.62 -15.17
C ILE A 171 6.01 -10.24 -15.40
N GLN A 172 6.33 -9.59 -16.52
CA GLN A 172 5.78 -8.30 -16.93
C GLN A 172 4.26 -8.36 -17.00
N ASN A 173 3.70 -9.27 -17.81
CA ASN A 173 2.25 -9.38 -17.99
C ASN A 173 1.52 -9.68 -16.67
N THR A 174 2.11 -10.53 -15.81
CA THR A 174 1.51 -10.87 -14.52
C THR A 174 1.52 -9.68 -13.58
N LEU A 175 2.64 -8.95 -13.49
CA LEU A 175 2.77 -7.80 -12.62
C LEU A 175 1.91 -6.62 -13.12
N GLU A 176 1.85 -6.37 -14.43
CA GLU A 176 0.92 -5.40 -15.04
C GLU A 176 -0.53 -5.73 -14.72
N THR A 177 -0.94 -6.99 -14.90
CA THR A 177 -2.30 -7.44 -14.55
C THR A 177 -2.60 -7.21 -13.07
N LEU A 178 -1.62 -7.47 -12.19
CA LEU A 178 -1.75 -7.26 -10.76
C LEU A 178 -1.91 -5.77 -10.42
N VAL A 179 -1.06 -4.90 -10.96
CA VAL A 179 -1.10 -3.46 -10.73
C VAL A 179 -2.42 -2.86 -11.25
N ASN A 180 -2.90 -3.31 -12.41
CA ASN A 180 -4.19 -2.86 -12.94
C ASN A 180 -5.37 -3.32 -12.07
N LYS A 181 -5.34 -4.55 -11.52
CA LYS A 181 -6.34 -5.00 -10.52
C LYS A 181 -6.30 -4.14 -9.25
N ILE A 182 -5.11 -3.79 -8.78
CA ILE A 182 -4.92 -2.90 -7.62
C ILE A 182 -5.47 -1.51 -7.92
N ASN A 183 -5.18 -0.95 -9.10
CA ASN A 183 -5.69 0.35 -9.52
C ASN A 183 -7.22 0.35 -9.55
N ASN A 184 -7.85 -0.64 -10.19
CA ASN A 184 -9.31 -0.77 -10.23
C ASN A 184 -9.92 -0.87 -8.82
N TYR A 185 -9.27 -1.62 -7.92
CA TYR A 185 -9.70 -1.70 -6.54
C TYR A 185 -9.61 -0.33 -5.84
N TYR A 186 -8.48 0.38 -5.98
CA TYR A 186 -8.31 1.69 -5.37
C TYR A 186 -9.31 2.72 -5.93
N THR A 187 -9.53 2.76 -7.24
CA THR A 187 -10.54 3.63 -7.86
C THR A 187 -11.94 3.37 -7.29
N LYS A 188 -12.32 2.09 -7.12
CA LYS A 188 -13.61 1.71 -6.50
C LYS A 188 -13.75 2.23 -5.06
N TRP A 189 -12.63 2.35 -4.34
CA TRP A 189 -12.57 2.84 -2.96
C TRP A 189 -12.13 4.32 -2.88
N ASN A 190 -12.30 5.10 -3.95
CA ASN A 190 -11.98 6.52 -4.00
C ASN A 190 -10.52 6.86 -3.63
N LEU A 191 -9.60 5.93 -3.88
CA LEU A 191 -8.17 6.14 -3.76
C LEU A 191 -7.56 6.22 -5.17
N LYS A 192 -6.56 7.07 -5.33
CA LYS A 192 -5.86 7.27 -6.60
C LYS A 192 -4.39 6.91 -6.44
N ILE A 193 -3.86 6.11 -7.35
CA ILE A 193 -2.42 5.80 -7.41
C ILE A 193 -1.70 7.00 -8.04
N ASN A 194 -0.60 7.42 -7.42
CA ASN A 194 0.32 8.41 -7.97
C ASN A 194 1.28 7.73 -8.95
N ALA A 195 0.91 7.67 -10.23
CA ALA A 195 1.70 6.98 -11.24
C ALA A 195 3.14 7.54 -11.36
N GLN A 196 3.33 8.85 -11.16
CA GLN A 196 4.66 9.49 -11.24
C GLN A 196 5.60 9.11 -10.10
N LYS A 197 5.05 8.68 -8.96
CA LYS A 197 5.83 8.21 -7.80
C LYS A 197 5.86 6.69 -7.68
N CYS A 198 5.21 5.98 -8.61
CA CYS A 198 5.31 4.53 -8.65
C CYS A 198 6.62 4.15 -9.31
N GLU A 199 7.32 3.22 -8.69
CA GLU A 199 8.60 2.72 -9.18
C GLU A 199 8.47 1.23 -9.45
N THR A 200 9.10 0.77 -10.52
CA THR A 200 9.20 -0.66 -10.82
C THR A 200 10.67 -1.05 -10.82
N ILE A 201 10.97 -2.21 -10.24
CA ILE A 201 12.32 -2.73 -10.14
C ILE A 201 12.32 -4.16 -10.66
N LEU A 202 13.24 -4.49 -11.57
CA LEU A 202 13.52 -5.86 -11.97
C LEU A 202 14.84 -6.32 -11.33
N ILE A 203 14.76 -7.33 -10.48
CA ILE A 203 15.91 -7.94 -9.82
C ILE A 203 16.24 -9.27 -10.48
N ARG A 204 17.49 -9.41 -10.95
CA ARG A 204 17.96 -10.63 -11.61
C ARG A 204 19.46 -10.88 -11.39
N LEU A 205 19.88 -12.09 -11.73
CA LEU A 205 21.31 -12.45 -11.81
C LEU A 205 22.01 -11.71 -12.98
N PRO A 206 23.36 -11.58 -12.94
CA PRO A 206 24.13 -10.92 -14.00
C PRO A 206 23.93 -11.55 -15.38
N ILE A 207 23.94 -10.72 -16.43
CA ILE A 207 23.70 -11.13 -17.84
C ILE A 207 24.72 -12.16 -18.31
N ASP A 208 25.95 -12.11 -17.78
CA ASP A 208 27.02 -13.03 -18.18
C ASP A 208 26.74 -14.48 -17.75
N ARG A 209 25.83 -14.67 -16.80
CA ARG A 209 25.38 -15.98 -16.32
C ARG A 209 24.14 -16.50 -17.05
N LEU A 210 23.72 -15.81 -18.10
CA LEU A 210 22.45 -16.02 -18.77
C LEU A 210 22.63 -16.29 -20.28
N ASN A 211 21.74 -17.09 -20.86
CA ASN A 211 21.85 -17.55 -22.25
C ASN A 211 21.59 -16.43 -23.28
N ILE A 212 22.24 -16.49 -24.45
CA ILE A 212 22.25 -15.41 -25.48
C ILE A 212 20.84 -15.04 -25.99
N ARG A 213 19.95 -16.02 -26.22
CA ARG A 213 18.56 -15.80 -26.70
C ARG A 213 17.69 -15.01 -25.72
N GLU A 214 18.10 -15.05 -24.48
CA GLU A 214 17.39 -14.56 -23.33
C GLU A 214 17.75 -13.06 -23.16
N LYS A 215 19.00 -12.67 -23.51
CA LYS A 215 19.54 -11.29 -23.44
C LYS A 215 18.78 -10.20 -24.21
N SER A 216 18.12 -10.49 -25.35
CA SER A 216 17.48 -9.43 -26.16
C SER A 216 16.20 -8.88 -25.54
N ASN A 217 15.48 -9.69 -24.76
CA ASN A 217 14.19 -9.31 -24.17
C ASN A 217 14.34 -8.60 -22.81
N TRP A 218 15.58 -8.28 -22.39
CA TRP A 218 15.89 -7.90 -21.01
C TRP A 218 16.37 -6.47 -20.83
N ARG A 219 16.61 -5.76 -21.93
CA ARG A 219 17.05 -4.35 -21.87
C ARG A 219 15.88 -3.38 -21.69
N ASN A 220 14.67 -3.78 -22.08
CA ASN A 220 13.47 -2.95 -22.04
C ASN A 220 12.39 -3.68 -21.21
N PHE A 221 12.49 -3.63 -19.88
CA PHE A 221 11.41 -4.10 -19.01
C PHE A 221 10.64 -2.88 -18.52
N GLU A 222 9.36 -2.81 -18.89
CA GLU A 222 8.48 -1.68 -18.61
C GLU A 222 7.16 -2.22 -18.07
N ILE A 223 6.50 -1.45 -17.21
CA ILE A 223 5.16 -1.80 -16.74
C ILE A 223 4.19 -0.70 -17.14
N LYS A 224 3.11 -1.10 -17.81
CA LYS A 224 2.02 -0.21 -18.18
C LYS A 224 0.94 -0.20 -17.10
N ILE A 225 0.74 0.97 -16.50
CA ILE A 225 -0.35 1.23 -15.57
C ILE A 225 -1.48 1.92 -16.34
N GLN A 226 -2.66 1.30 -16.39
CA GLN A 226 -3.83 1.90 -17.03
C GLN A 226 -4.61 2.75 -16.02
N GLN A 227 -4.74 4.05 -16.29
CA GLN A 227 -5.55 4.99 -15.50
C GLN A 227 -6.38 5.88 -16.42
N ASN A 228 -7.70 5.96 -16.21
CA ASN A 228 -8.58 6.91 -16.90
C ASN A 228 -8.41 6.95 -18.45
N ASN A 229 -8.31 5.78 -19.10
CA ASN A 229 -8.03 5.62 -20.54
C ASN A 229 -6.64 6.08 -21.02
N GLU A 230 -5.75 6.48 -20.12
CA GLU A 230 -4.34 6.76 -20.38
C GLU A 230 -3.45 5.61 -19.88
N SER A 231 -2.39 5.31 -20.62
CA SER A 231 -1.38 4.33 -20.23
C SER A 231 -0.12 5.06 -19.76
N TYR A 232 0.24 4.84 -18.50
CA TYR A 232 1.48 5.35 -17.91
C TYR A 232 2.54 4.25 -17.97
N GLU A 233 3.66 4.53 -18.63
CA GLU A 233 4.81 3.62 -18.68
C GLU A 233 5.74 3.94 -17.50
N ALA A 234 5.85 3.00 -16.56
CA ALA A 234 6.87 3.02 -15.53
C ALA A 234 8.08 2.23 -16.05
N LEU A 235 9.15 2.95 -16.43
CA LEU A 235 10.45 2.34 -16.72
C LEU A 235 10.93 1.61 -15.48
N ALA A 236 11.31 0.34 -15.63
CA ALA A 236 11.83 -0.40 -14.51
C ALA A 236 13.33 -0.16 -14.34
N GLU A 237 13.73 0.13 -13.11
CA GLU A 237 15.15 0.10 -12.75
C GLU A 237 15.62 -1.36 -12.69
N ILE A 238 16.69 -1.69 -13.42
CA ILE A 238 17.23 -3.04 -13.45
C ILE A 238 18.34 -3.15 -12.42
N LEU A 239 18.07 -3.86 -11.32
CA LEU A 239 19.07 -4.17 -10.31
C LEU A 239 19.70 -5.54 -10.58
N VAL A 240 21.01 -5.52 -10.85
CA VAL A 240 21.81 -6.73 -11.04
C VAL A 240 22.38 -7.17 -9.70
N ALA A 241 21.96 -8.34 -9.22
CA ALA A 241 22.50 -8.91 -8.00
C ALA A 241 23.94 -9.41 -8.23
N ILE A 242 24.93 -8.64 -7.78
CA ILE A 242 26.34 -9.05 -7.79
C ILE A 242 26.58 -9.87 -6.51
N ARG A 243 26.80 -11.19 -6.66
CA ARG A 243 27.33 -11.99 -5.55
C ARG A 243 28.80 -11.60 -5.35
N LYS A 244 29.14 -11.08 -4.17
CA LYS A 244 30.51 -11.13 -3.65
C LYS A 244 30.82 -12.55 -3.20
#